data_AF-A0A328IK76-F1
#
_entry.id   AF-A0A328IK76-F1
#
_cell.length_a   1.000
_cell.length_b   1.000
_cell.length_c   1.000
_cell.angle_alpha   90.00
_cell.angle_beta   90.00
_cell.angle_gamma   90.00
#
_symmetry.space_group_name_H-M   'P 1'
#
loop_
_entity.id
_entity.type
_entity.pdbx_description
1 polymer ?
#
loop_
_entity_poly.entity_id
_entity_poly.type
_entity_poly.pdbx_seq_one_letter_code
_entity_poly.pdbx_strand_id
1 'polypeptide(L)'
;MKNFLLKKIVFISLLLSTSFIIEFIFNKFILNVDCCYSFIKLELLPLILIGFLFGFKFSFFSNLLYILIHVIIEFSISAQKHGLFFDAKNNYKFLIGILMFIFILPYLACSISGLSLNLEKKYFIQKKNFILIFIIISIIQIISYFLFYLFFYNNLSSNFYNFINNFYNFFHIKQNYYNPIILFLIYYLISISLTNIIIGFILYYFLKYIYQENKDFLIK
;
A
#
# COMPACT_ATOMS: atom_id res chain seq x y z
N MET A 1 -12.57 7.89 -29.92
CA MET A 1 -12.09 6.90 -28.92
C MET A 1 -10.64 7.09 -28.48
N LYS A 2 -9.65 7.28 -29.38
CA LYS A 2 -8.22 7.43 -29.00
C LYS A 2 -7.96 8.56 -27.99
N ASN A 3 -8.55 9.75 -28.18
CA ASN A 3 -8.38 10.88 -27.26
C ASN A 3 -8.90 10.61 -25.84
N PHE A 4 -9.94 9.79 -25.69
CA PHE A 4 -10.48 9.43 -24.37
C PHE A 4 -9.56 8.46 -23.63
N LEU A 5 -9.00 7.48 -24.35
CA LEU A 5 -8.03 6.54 -23.80
C LEU A 5 -6.72 7.25 -23.42
N LEU A 6 -6.25 8.19 -24.25
CA LEU A 6 -5.09 9.03 -23.95
C LEU A 6 -5.31 9.85 -22.66
N LYS A 7 -6.47 10.51 -22.53
CA LYS A 7 -6.82 11.27 -21.31
C LYS A 7 -6.78 10.37 -20.06
N LYS A 8 -7.33 9.15 -20.13
CA LYS A 8 -7.26 8.19 -19.02
C LYS A 8 -5.83 7.86 -18.64
N ILE A 9 -4.97 7.58 -19.62
CA ILE A 9 -3.56 7.28 -19.36
C ILE A 9 -2.87 8.46 -18.68
N VAL A 10 -3.11 9.69 -19.14
CA VAL A 10 -2.53 10.90 -18.54
C VAL A 10 -2.94 11.06 -17.07
N PHE A 11 -4.23 10.87 -16.75
CA PHE A 11 -4.70 10.92 -15.37
C PHE A 11 -4.11 9.80 -14.50
N ILE A 12 -4.03 8.57 -15.02
CA ILE A 12 -3.41 7.44 -14.32
C ILE A 12 -1.93 7.72 -14.07
N SER A 13 -1.20 8.25 -15.04
CA SER A 13 0.22 8.61 -14.86
C SER A 13 0.41 9.72 -13.82
N LEU A 14 -0.50 10.70 -13.77
CA LEU A 14 -0.50 11.73 -12.75
C LEU A 14 -0.70 11.13 -11.35
N LEU A 15 -1.69 10.24 -11.18
CA LEU A 15 -1.93 9.56 -9.91
C LEU A 15 -0.77 8.65 -9.50
N LEU A 16 -0.14 7.96 -10.45
CA LEU A 16 1.06 7.18 -10.17
C LEU A 16 2.23 8.07 -9.73
N SER A 17 2.45 9.21 -10.39
CA SER A 17 3.50 10.14 -9.99
C SER A 17 3.26 10.72 -8.59
N THR A 18 2.01 11.03 -8.22
CA THR A 18 1.71 11.52 -6.87
C THR A 18 1.95 10.44 -5.83
N SER A 19 1.63 9.17 -6.13
CA SER A 19 1.97 8.03 -5.27
C SER A 19 3.48 7.96 -4.99
N PHE A 20 4.31 8.05 -6.03
CA PHE A 20 5.77 8.04 -5.88
C PHE A 20 6.31 9.26 -5.13
N ILE A 21 5.75 10.45 -5.36
CA ILE A 21 6.13 11.66 -4.63
C ILE A 21 5.83 11.48 -3.13
N ILE A 22 4.65 10.96 -2.78
CA ILE A 22 4.29 10.70 -1.38
C ILE A 22 5.26 9.68 -0.76
N GLU A 23 5.52 8.58 -1.44
CA GLU A 23 6.39 7.53 -0.90
C GLU A 23 7.85 7.98 -0.78
N PHE A 24 8.47 8.42 -1.86
CA PHE A 24 9.90 8.70 -1.86
C PHE A 24 10.24 10.07 -1.28
N ILE A 25 9.50 11.12 -1.65
CA ILE A 25 9.82 12.49 -1.20
C ILE A 25 9.36 12.68 0.25
N PHE A 26 8.13 12.32 0.59
CA PHE A 26 7.65 12.54 1.96
C PHE A 26 8.16 11.48 2.96
N ASN A 27 7.99 10.18 2.70
CA ASN A 27 8.41 9.20 3.71
C ASN A 27 9.94 9.05 3.76
N LYS A 28 10.60 8.91 2.62
CA LYS A 28 12.04 8.58 2.61
C LYS A 28 12.95 9.80 2.75
N PHE A 29 12.68 10.90 2.05
CA PHE A 29 13.54 12.10 2.13
C PHE A 29 13.23 13.01 3.30
N ILE A 30 11.95 13.23 3.64
CA ILE A 30 11.59 14.15 4.73
C ILE A 30 11.60 13.45 6.09
N LEU A 31 10.99 12.26 6.20
CA LEU A 31 10.89 11.54 7.47
C LEU A 31 12.06 10.57 7.74
N ASN A 32 12.89 10.31 6.72
CA ASN A 32 14.02 9.37 6.79
C ASN A 32 13.63 7.97 7.32
N VAL A 33 12.41 7.54 6.98
CA VAL A 33 11.88 6.21 7.32
C VAL A 33 11.91 5.36 6.05
N ASP A 34 12.44 4.13 6.14
CA ASP A 34 12.36 3.20 5.01
C ASP A 34 10.89 2.89 4.70
N CYS A 35 10.57 2.81 3.40
CA CYS A 35 9.20 2.59 2.91
C CYS A 35 8.57 1.30 3.46
N CYS A 36 9.39 0.30 3.80
CA CYS A 36 8.92 -0.94 4.41
C CYS A 36 8.45 -0.75 5.86
N TYR A 37 8.99 0.22 6.60
CA TYR A 37 8.71 0.45 8.01
C TYR A 37 7.75 1.62 8.27
N SER A 38 7.34 2.37 7.25
CA SER A 38 6.41 3.50 7.42
C SER A 38 5.10 3.06 8.06
N PHE A 39 4.71 3.72 9.15
CA PHE A 39 3.49 3.38 9.90
C PHE A 39 2.20 3.74 9.15
N ILE A 40 2.20 4.83 8.39
CA ILE A 40 1.06 5.25 7.56
C ILE A 40 1.52 5.32 6.12
N LYS A 41 0.88 4.50 5.27
CA LYS A 41 1.21 4.36 3.84
C LYS A 41 0.27 5.18 2.96
N LEU A 42 0.43 6.51 2.97
CA LEU A 42 -0.43 7.44 2.23
C LEU A 42 -0.31 7.30 0.71
N GLU A 43 0.79 6.73 0.21
CA GLU A 43 1.00 6.45 -1.21
C GLU A 43 -0.05 5.50 -1.79
N LEU A 44 -0.70 4.68 -0.96
CA LEU A 44 -1.79 3.80 -1.36
C LEU A 44 -3.05 4.56 -1.79
N LEU A 45 -3.22 5.82 -1.35
CA LEU A 45 -4.41 6.62 -1.65
C LEU A 45 -4.61 6.81 -3.17
N PRO A 46 -3.64 7.36 -3.92
CA PRO A 46 -3.77 7.47 -5.36
C PRO A 46 -3.89 6.10 -6.07
N LEU A 47 -3.25 5.05 -5.57
CA LEU A 47 -3.35 3.71 -6.16
C LEU A 47 -4.76 3.12 -6.05
N ILE A 48 -5.38 3.25 -4.88
CA ILE A 48 -6.75 2.81 -4.64
C ILE A 48 -7.75 3.68 -5.43
N LEU A 49 -7.49 4.98 -5.55
CA LEU A 49 -8.31 5.92 -6.31
C LEU A 49 -8.36 5.55 -7.81
N ILE A 50 -7.25 5.08 -8.40
CA ILE A 50 -7.23 4.62 -9.80
C ILE A 50 -8.27 3.52 -10.03
N GLY A 51 -8.42 2.58 -9.10
CA GLY A 51 -9.45 1.54 -9.19
C GLY A 51 -10.86 2.11 -9.15
N PHE A 52 -11.15 2.97 -8.19
CA PHE A 52 -12.47 3.61 -8.10
C PHE A 52 -12.84 4.43 -9.34
N LEU A 53 -11.87 5.08 -10.01
CA LEU A 53 -12.13 5.95 -11.16
C LEU A 53 -12.11 5.23 -12.51
N PHE A 54 -11.23 4.24 -12.68
CA PHE A 54 -10.93 3.64 -13.99
C PHE A 54 -11.22 2.14 -14.06
N GLY A 55 -11.60 1.51 -12.95
CA GLY A 55 -11.98 0.10 -12.87
C GLY A 55 -10.79 -0.85 -12.72
N PHE A 56 -11.11 -2.13 -12.52
CA PHE A 56 -10.14 -3.16 -12.15
C PHE A 56 -8.97 -3.29 -13.14
N LYS A 57 -9.24 -3.35 -14.45
CA LYS A 57 -8.21 -3.56 -15.48
C LYS A 57 -7.12 -2.48 -15.43
N PHE A 58 -7.52 -1.21 -15.40
CA PHE A 58 -6.55 -0.11 -15.38
C PHE A 58 -5.80 -0.03 -14.06
N SER A 59 -6.48 -0.29 -12.93
CA SER A 59 -5.84 -0.32 -11.61
C SER A 59 -4.85 -1.47 -11.44
N PHE A 60 -5.16 -2.66 -11.97
CA PHE A 60 -4.25 -3.79 -11.93
C PHE A 60 -2.94 -3.47 -12.64
N PHE A 61 -3.00 -2.99 -13.89
CA PHE A 61 -1.79 -2.66 -14.65
C PHE A 61 -1.05 -1.44 -14.07
N SER A 62 -1.74 -0.44 -13.54
CA SER A 62 -1.08 0.69 -12.88
C SER A 62 -0.35 0.27 -11.61
N ASN A 63 -0.98 -0.57 -10.78
CA ASN A 63 -0.34 -1.06 -9.56
C ASN A 63 0.83 -1.99 -9.87
N LEU A 64 0.74 -2.80 -10.93
CA LEU A 64 1.85 -3.63 -11.39
C LEU A 64 3.02 -2.78 -11.87
N LEU A 65 2.75 -1.72 -12.64
CA LEU A 65 3.77 -0.76 -13.07
C LEU A 65 4.38 0.00 -11.88
N TYR A 66 3.55 0.38 -10.91
CA TYR A 66 4.01 0.97 -9.66
C TYR A 66 4.99 0.04 -8.92
N ILE A 67 4.59 -1.22 -8.71
CA ILE A 67 5.43 -2.24 -8.05
C ILE A 67 6.76 -2.40 -8.78
N LEU A 68 6.74 -2.48 -10.12
CA LEU A 68 7.94 -2.66 -10.92
C LEU A 68 8.91 -1.49 -10.73
N ILE A 69 8.43 -0.26 -10.83
CA ILE A 69 9.26 0.94 -10.64
C ILE A 69 9.74 1.03 -9.20
N HIS A 70 8.88 0.76 -8.22
CA HIS A 70 9.23 0.78 -6.80
C HIS A 70 10.36 -0.21 -6.50
N VAL A 71 10.24 -1.46 -6.95
CA VAL A 71 11.28 -2.48 -6.77
C VAL A 71 12.60 -2.03 -7.41
N ILE A 72 12.59 -1.46 -8.62
CA ILE A 72 13.81 -0.95 -9.27
C ILE A 72 14.47 0.15 -8.44
N ILE A 73 13.68 1.11 -7.94
CA ILE A 73 14.19 2.22 -7.12
C ILE A 73 14.75 1.69 -5.80
N GLU A 74 14.04 0.81 -5.09
CA GLU A 74 14.53 0.21 -3.85
C GLU A 74 15.79 -0.62 -4.07
N PHE A 75 15.89 -1.35 -5.17
CA PHE A 75 17.11 -2.09 -5.51
C PHE A 75 18.29 -1.14 -5.77
N SER A 76 18.03 -0.02 -6.44
CA SER A 76 19.04 1.00 -6.73
C SER A 76 19.53 1.71 -5.47
N ILE A 77 18.61 2.03 -4.54
CA ILE A 77 18.93 2.68 -3.26
C ILE A 77 19.63 1.71 -2.31
N SER A 78 19.15 0.47 -2.22
CA SER A 78 19.75 -0.55 -1.34
C SER A 78 21.15 -0.99 -1.79
N ALA A 79 21.52 -0.76 -3.05
CA ALA A 79 22.91 -0.89 -3.48
C ALA A 79 23.84 0.14 -2.81
N GLN A 80 23.31 1.27 -2.32
CA GLN A 80 24.06 2.36 -1.69
C GLN A 80 23.88 2.45 -0.18
N LYS A 81 22.78 1.93 0.37
CA LYS A 81 22.46 1.90 1.81
C LYS A 81 22.06 0.49 2.23
N HIS A 82 22.51 0.01 3.40
CA HIS A 82 22.09 -1.28 3.95
C HIS A 82 20.56 -1.32 4.18
N GLY A 83 19.82 -1.95 3.27
CA GLY A 83 18.36 -2.12 3.33
C GLY A 83 17.93 -3.57 3.11
N LEU A 84 16.63 -3.85 3.22
CA LEU A 84 16.05 -5.21 3.11
C LEU A 84 16.47 -5.96 1.84
N PHE A 85 16.58 -5.27 0.70
CA PHE A 85 17.03 -5.87 -0.56
C PHE A 85 18.53 -6.17 -0.59
N PHE A 86 19.34 -5.42 0.15
CA PHE A 86 20.78 -5.69 0.29
C PHE A 86 21.01 -6.99 1.07
N ASP A 87 20.30 -7.17 2.19
CA ASP A 87 20.35 -8.39 3.01
C ASP A 87 19.85 -9.61 2.21
N ALA A 88 18.88 -9.40 1.31
CA ALA A 88 18.31 -10.44 0.46
C ALA A 88 19.13 -10.78 -0.78
N LYS A 89 20.17 -10.00 -1.12
CA LYS A 89 20.95 -10.17 -2.37
C LYS A 89 21.52 -11.58 -2.53
N ASN A 90 21.91 -12.21 -1.43
CA ASN A 90 22.53 -13.54 -1.44
C ASN A 90 21.54 -14.68 -1.08
N ASN A 91 20.28 -14.36 -0.79
CA ASN A 91 19.26 -15.34 -0.41
C ASN A 91 18.02 -15.20 -1.31
N TYR A 92 18.03 -15.92 -2.44
CA TYR A 92 16.93 -15.89 -3.41
C TYR A 92 15.56 -16.22 -2.80
N LYS A 93 15.49 -17.13 -1.82
CA LYS A 93 14.23 -17.45 -1.13
C LYS A 93 13.68 -16.22 -0.40
N PHE A 94 14.55 -15.51 0.32
CA PHE A 94 14.19 -14.29 1.03
C PHE A 94 13.81 -13.17 0.07
N LEU A 95 14.56 -13.00 -1.02
CA LEU A 95 14.25 -12.02 -2.07
C LEU A 95 12.86 -12.25 -2.68
N ILE A 96 12.55 -13.50 -3.05
CA ILE A 96 11.23 -13.88 -3.59
C ILE A 96 10.14 -13.63 -2.54
N GLY A 97 10.41 -13.96 -1.27
CA GLY A 97 9.52 -13.67 -0.15
C GLY A 97 9.19 -12.18 -0.03
N ILE A 98 10.20 -11.32 -0.07
CA ILE A 98 10.02 -9.86 -0.05
C ILE A 98 9.18 -9.41 -1.24
N LEU A 99 9.56 -9.80 -2.46
CA LEU A 99 8.86 -9.40 -3.68
C LEU A 99 7.40 -9.82 -3.64
N MET A 100 7.10 -11.06 -3.27
CA MET A 100 5.73 -11.57 -3.26
C MET A 100 4.89 -10.96 -2.14
N PHE A 101 5.38 -11.00 -0.90
CA PHE A 101 4.56 -10.73 0.27
C PHE A 101 4.63 -9.29 0.80
N ILE A 102 5.64 -8.50 0.40
CA ILE A 102 5.73 -7.08 0.76
C ILE A 102 5.31 -6.19 -0.41
N PHE A 103 5.66 -6.56 -1.65
CA PHE A 103 5.39 -5.72 -2.82
C PHE A 103 4.19 -6.20 -3.63
N ILE A 104 4.21 -7.43 -4.15
CA ILE A 104 3.23 -7.86 -5.15
C ILE A 104 1.82 -7.97 -4.54
N LEU A 105 1.65 -8.83 -3.53
CA LEU A 105 0.34 -9.09 -2.93
C LEU A 105 -0.29 -7.83 -2.29
N PRO A 106 0.41 -7.07 -1.43
CA PRO A 106 -0.20 -5.93 -0.73
C PRO A 106 -0.65 -4.79 -1.66
N TYR A 107 0.11 -4.50 -2.71
CA TYR A 107 -0.20 -3.41 -3.65
C TYR A 107 -1.17 -3.86 -4.74
N LEU A 108 -1.13 -5.12 -5.19
CA LEU A 108 -2.16 -5.64 -6.10
C LEU A 108 -3.52 -5.75 -5.41
N ALA A 109 -3.57 -5.96 -4.09
CA ALA A 109 -4.84 -5.95 -3.35
C ALA A 109 -5.62 -4.64 -3.57
N CYS A 110 -4.94 -3.49 -3.70
CA CYS A 110 -5.57 -2.20 -3.97
C CYS A 110 -6.39 -2.18 -5.27
N SER A 111 -6.11 -3.07 -6.24
CA SER A 111 -6.88 -3.17 -7.49
C SER A 111 -8.33 -3.63 -7.29
N ILE A 112 -8.64 -4.25 -6.15
CA ILE A 112 -9.99 -4.68 -5.77
C ILE A 112 -10.97 -3.51 -5.71
N SER A 113 -10.48 -2.29 -5.43
CA SER A 113 -11.33 -1.09 -5.49
C SER A 113 -11.97 -0.89 -6.87
N GLY A 114 -11.33 -1.34 -7.94
CA GLY A 114 -11.84 -1.26 -9.30
C GLY A 114 -12.98 -2.22 -9.64
N LEU A 115 -13.32 -3.16 -8.77
CA LEU A 115 -14.52 -3.99 -8.92
C LEU A 115 -15.81 -3.20 -8.65
N SER A 116 -15.72 -2.10 -7.89
CA SER A 116 -16.88 -1.25 -7.58
C SER A 116 -17.45 -0.53 -8.80
N LEU A 117 -16.62 -0.19 -9.79
CA LEU A 117 -17.02 0.59 -10.96
C LEU A 117 -18.06 -0.12 -11.84
N ASN A 118 -18.12 -1.46 -11.76
CA ASN A 118 -19.08 -2.26 -12.53
C ASN A 118 -20.44 -2.40 -11.84
N LEU A 119 -20.56 -2.03 -10.56
CA LEU A 119 -21.85 -1.98 -9.87
C LEU A 119 -22.57 -0.72 -10.37
N GLU A 120 -23.81 -0.85 -10.85
CA GLU A 120 -24.59 0.25 -11.42
C GLU A 120 -24.45 1.52 -10.58
N LYS A 121 -24.35 2.71 -11.20
CA LYS A 121 -24.06 4.01 -10.55
C LYS A 121 -24.85 4.28 -9.24
N LYS A 122 -26.02 3.66 -9.06
CA LYS A 122 -26.83 3.71 -7.83
C LYS A 122 -26.21 2.96 -6.62
N TYR A 123 -25.41 1.92 -6.84
CA TYR A 123 -24.79 1.08 -5.80
C TYR A 123 -23.35 1.52 -5.44
N PHE A 124 -22.69 2.31 -6.29
CA PHE A 124 -21.34 2.82 -6.05
C PHE A 124 -21.24 3.69 -4.77
N ILE A 125 -22.34 4.37 -4.41
CA ILE A 125 -22.42 5.28 -3.25
C ILE A 125 -22.87 4.53 -1.97
N GLN A 126 -23.19 3.24 -2.06
CA GLN A 126 -23.54 2.49 -0.85
C GLN A 126 -22.29 2.33 0.02
N LYS A 127 -22.27 3.08 1.13
CA LYS A 127 -21.23 3.07 2.17
C LYS A 127 -20.76 1.64 2.52
N LYS A 128 -21.68 0.66 2.50
CA LYS A 128 -21.39 -0.76 2.73
C LYS A 128 -20.38 -1.35 1.75
N ASN A 129 -20.55 -1.13 0.44
CA ASN A 129 -19.66 -1.68 -0.59
C ASN A 129 -18.27 -1.05 -0.50
N PHE A 130 -18.23 0.27 -0.26
CA PHE A 130 -16.98 1.00 -0.06
C PHE A 130 -16.21 0.44 1.15
N ILE A 131 -16.86 0.30 2.31
CA ILE A 131 -16.24 -0.28 3.51
C ILE A 131 -15.75 -1.71 3.26
N LEU A 132 -16.56 -2.53 2.58
CA LEU A 132 -16.22 -3.92 2.30
C LEU A 132 -14.94 -4.04 1.45
N ILE A 133 -14.74 -3.16 0.47
CA ILE A 133 -13.51 -3.11 -0.32
C ILE A 133 -12.29 -2.85 0.56
N PHE A 134 -12.34 -1.85 1.45
CA PHE A 134 -11.23 -1.55 2.35
C PHE A 134 -10.96 -2.68 3.35
N ILE A 135 -12.01 -3.37 3.82
CA ILE A 135 -11.85 -4.57 4.65
C ILE A 135 -11.10 -5.67 3.89
N ILE A 136 -11.51 -5.96 2.64
CA ILE A 136 -10.85 -6.99 1.83
C ILE A 136 -9.38 -6.62 1.57
N ILE A 137 -9.11 -5.36 1.18
CA ILE A 137 -7.73 -4.88 0.97
C ILE A 137 -6.91 -5.07 2.25
N SER A 138 -7.45 -4.67 3.41
CA SER A 138 -6.77 -4.82 4.70
C SER A 138 -6.48 -6.28 5.03
N ILE A 139 -7.44 -7.18 4.84
CA ILE A 139 -7.28 -8.62 5.11
C ILE A 139 -6.15 -9.20 4.25
N ILE A 140 -6.14 -8.90 2.95
CA ILE A 140 -5.10 -9.43 2.04
C ILE A 140 -3.72 -8.89 2.45
N GLN A 141 -3.63 -7.60 2.77
CA GLN A 141 -2.39 -6.99 3.25
C GLN A 141 -1.90 -7.67 4.54
N ILE A 142 -2.76 -7.79 5.56
CA ILE A 142 -2.43 -8.43 6.84
C ILE A 142 -1.96 -9.87 6.63
N ILE A 143 -2.69 -10.67 5.84
CA ILE A 143 -2.31 -12.06 5.54
C ILE A 143 -0.95 -12.09 4.84
N SER A 144 -0.71 -11.19 3.89
CA SER A 144 0.55 -11.11 3.18
C SER A 144 1.74 -10.86 4.11
N TYR A 145 1.66 -9.84 4.98
CA TYR A 145 2.71 -9.56 5.95
C TYR A 145 2.85 -10.67 7.01
N PHE A 146 1.75 -11.30 7.41
CA PHE A 146 1.78 -12.45 8.31
C PHE A 146 2.54 -13.64 7.70
N LEU A 147 2.24 -13.97 6.43
CA LEU A 147 2.95 -15.05 5.72
C LEU A 147 4.43 -14.73 5.52
N PHE A 148 4.77 -13.49 5.15
CA PHE A 148 6.16 -13.06 5.06
C PHE A 148 6.90 -13.33 6.36
N TYR A 149 6.29 -12.92 7.47
CA TYR A 149 6.88 -13.05 8.78
C TYR A 149 7.04 -14.53 9.18
N LEU A 150 6.00 -15.35 9.01
CA LEU A 150 6.02 -16.77 9.38
C LEU A 150 7.11 -17.56 8.65
N PHE A 151 7.33 -17.28 7.37
CA PHE A 151 8.34 -17.99 6.57
C PHE A 151 9.77 -17.47 6.76
N PHE A 152 9.95 -16.20 7.09
CA PHE A 152 11.27 -15.56 7.06
C PHE A 152 11.75 -15.01 8.40
N TYR A 153 11.00 -15.21 9.49
CA TYR A 153 11.36 -14.75 10.84
C TYR A 153 12.80 -15.11 11.25
N ASN A 154 13.22 -16.35 10.98
CA ASN A 154 14.55 -16.83 11.35
C ASN A 154 15.70 -16.18 10.55
N ASN A 155 15.39 -15.56 9.41
CA ASN A 155 16.36 -14.89 8.54
C ASN A 155 16.36 -13.37 8.71
N LEU A 156 15.56 -12.82 9.63
CA LEU A 156 15.50 -11.38 9.83
C LEU A 156 16.79 -10.86 10.46
N SER A 157 17.38 -9.84 9.83
CA SER A 157 18.67 -9.27 10.17
C SER A 157 18.65 -8.44 11.46
N SER A 158 19.84 -8.05 11.94
CA SER A 158 20.05 -7.15 13.08
C SER A 158 19.27 -5.83 12.99
N ASN A 159 18.99 -5.34 11.78
CA ASN A 159 18.17 -4.14 11.56
C ASN A 159 16.72 -4.31 12.06
N PHE A 160 16.19 -5.53 11.98
CA PHE A 160 14.86 -5.85 12.48
C PHE A 160 14.83 -5.85 14.01
N TYR A 161 15.87 -6.39 14.64
CA TYR A 161 16.08 -6.30 16.09
C TYR A 161 16.23 -4.84 16.55
N ASN A 162 16.93 -4.00 15.78
CA ASN A 162 17.04 -2.57 16.07
C ASN A 162 15.69 -1.83 15.95
N PHE A 163 14.86 -2.17 14.96
CA PHE A 163 13.51 -1.63 14.85
C PHE A 163 12.66 -2.01 16.08
N ILE A 164 12.70 -3.28 16.48
CA ILE A 164 12.02 -3.77 17.68
C ILE A 164 12.51 -3.04 18.93
N ASN A 165 13.83 -2.86 19.09
CA ASN A 165 14.43 -2.16 20.22
C ASN A 165 14.03 -0.68 20.26
N ASN A 166 13.97 -0.02 19.10
CA ASN A 166 13.48 1.35 19.01
C ASN A 166 12.00 1.45 19.37
N PHE A 167 11.19 0.44 19.02
CA PHE A 167 9.79 0.34 19.42
C PHE A 167 9.65 0.18 20.95
N TYR A 168 10.44 -0.71 21.56
CA TYR A 168 10.48 -0.87 23.02
C TYR A 168 10.87 0.42 23.73
N ASN A 169 11.89 1.12 23.21
CA ASN A 169 12.35 2.40 23.75
C ASN A 169 11.28 3.49 23.63
N PHE A 170 10.58 3.56 22.49
CA PHE A 170 9.52 4.55 22.26
C PHE A 170 8.32 4.36 23.19
N PHE A 171 7.94 3.11 23.47
CA PHE A 171 6.81 2.80 24.35
C PHE A 171 7.20 2.58 25.82
N HIS A 172 8.48 2.74 26.17
CA HIS A 172 9.02 2.43 27.51
C HIS A 172 8.63 1.02 28.03
N ILE A 173 8.49 0.04 27.13
CA ILE A 173 8.13 -1.33 27.49
C ILE A 173 9.41 -2.08 27.85
N LYS A 174 9.46 -2.72 29.03
CA LYS A 174 10.59 -3.57 29.43
C LYS A 174 10.72 -4.74 28.45
N GLN A 175 11.90 -4.83 27.82
CA GLN A 175 12.25 -5.76 26.74
C GLN A 175 12.09 -7.25 27.11
N ASN A 176 12.08 -7.57 28.41
CA ASN A 176 12.17 -8.95 28.92
C ASN A 176 10.89 -9.79 28.82
N TYR A 177 9.74 -9.23 28.44
CA TYR A 177 8.45 -9.94 28.58
C TYR A 177 7.67 -10.21 27.28
N TYR A 178 8.08 -9.68 26.13
CA TYR A 178 7.27 -9.78 24.91
C TYR A 178 7.98 -10.49 23.77
N ASN A 179 7.27 -11.43 23.16
CA ASN A 179 7.71 -12.11 21.95
C ASN A 179 7.75 -11.09 20.79
N PRO A 180 8.92 -10.81 20.18
CA PRO A 180 9.05 -9.82 19.10
C PRO A 180 8.12 -10.11 17.91
N ILE A 181 7.74 -11.37 17.73
CA ILE A 181 6.74 -11.83 16.77
C ILE A 181 5.38 -11.17 16.98
N ILE A 182 4.90 -11.22 18.22
CA ILE A 182 3.58 -10.71 18.56
C ILE A 182 3.56 -9.18 18.39
N LEU A 183 4.63 -8.50 18.80
CA LEU A 183 4.79 -7.05 18.65
C LEU A 183 4.78 -6.61 17.18
N PHE A 184 5.53 -7.30 16.33
CA PHE A 184 5.55 -7.00 14.89
C PHE A 184 4.18 -7.23 14.25
N LEU A 185 3.50 -8.32 14.59
CA LEU A 185 2.16 -8.59 14.08
C LEU A 185 1.16 -7.52 14.52
N ILE A 186 1.21 -7.10 15.78
CA ILE A 186 0.39 -6.00 16.31
C ILE A 186 0.70 -4.70 15.56
N TYR A 187 1.98 -4.40 15.32
CA TYR A 187 2.39 -3.20 14.59
C TYR A 187 1.78 -3.15 13.19
N TYR A 188 1.91 -4.22 12.40
CA TYR A 188 1.35 -4.26 11.04
C TYR A 188 -0.18 -4.26 11.06
N LEU A 189 -0.82 -4.96 11.99
CA LEU A 189 -2.26 -4.93 12.16
C LEU A 189 -2.78 -3.51 12.38
N ILE A 190 -2.16 -2.77 13.30
CA ILE A 190 -2.53 -1.40 13.63
C ILE A 190 -2.22 -0.47 12.44
N SER A 191 -1.00 -0.56 11.89
CA SER A 191 -0.54 0.25 10.75
C SER A 191 -1.46 0.12 9.54
N ILE A 192 -1.77 -1.11 9.12
CA ILE A 192 -2.64 -1.40 7.97
C ILE A 192 -4.06 -0.92 8.24
N SER A 193 -4.60 -1.23 9.42
CA SER A 193 -5.96 -0.83 9.80
C SER A 193 -6.11 0.69 9.80
N LEU A 194 -5.20 1.41 10.46
CA LEU A 194 -5.22 2.87 10.50
C LEU A 194 -5.04 3.48 9.11
N THR A 195 -4.08 2.98 8.33
CA THR A 195 -3.85 3.47 6.96
C THR A 195 -5.11 3.34 6.11
N ASN A 196 -5.74 2.16 6.10
CA ASN A 196 -6.93 1.92 5.29
C ASN A 196 -8.17 2.66 5.82
N ILE A 197 -8.29 2.90 7.13
CA ILE A 197 -9.33 3.77 7.71
C ILE A 197 -9.16 5.21 7.25
N ILE A 198 -7.94 5.77 7.35
CA ILE A 198 -7.64 7.15 6.95
C ILE A 198 -7.89 7.34 5.45
N ILE A 199 -7.33 6.46 4.62
CA ILE A 199 -7.49 6.52 3.17
C ILE A 199 -8.95 6.30 2.78
N GLY A 200 -9.64 5.34 3.40
CA GLY A 200 -11.05 5.09 3.17
C GLY A 200 -11.90 6.31 3.50
N PHE A 201 -11.64 6.97 4.63
CA PHE A 201 -12.31 8.21 4.99
C PHE A 201 -12.11 9.28 3.92
N ILE A 202 -10.86 9.59 3.55
CA ILE A 202 -10.54 10.62 2.55
C ILE A 202 -11.21 10.32 1.21
N LEU A 203 -11.06 9.09 0.71
CA LEU A 203 -11.60 8.69 -0.59
C LEU A 203 -13.12 8.67 -0.60
N TYR A 204 -13.78 8.29 0.49
CA TYR A 204 -15.25 8.31 0.57
C TYR A 204 -15.81 9.72 0.39
N TYR A 205 -15.26 10.69 1.13
CA TYR A 205 -15.72 12.08 1.02
C TYR A 205 -15.37 12.70 -0.33
N PHE A 206 -14.16 12.45 -0.82
CA PHE A 206 -13.71 12.96 -2.13
C PHE A 206 -14.58 12.43 -3.28
N LEU A 207 -14.81 11.12 -3.33
CA LEU A 207 -15.67 10.52 -4.36
C LEU A 207 -17.11 11.01 -4.21
N LYS A 208 -17.66 11.04 -2.99
CA LYS A 208 -19.02 11.53 -2.75
C LYS A 208 -19.21 12.96 -3.27
N TYR A 209 -18.23 13.84 -3.03
CA TYR A 209 -18.23 15.21 -3.53
C TYR A 209 -18.24 15.25 -5.07
N ILE A 210 -17.31 14.56 -5.73
CA ILE A 210 -17.25 14.49 -7.20
C ILE A 210 -18.56 13.97 -7.79
N TYR A 211 -19.15 12.95 -7.19
CA TYR A 211 -20.43 12.41 -7.67
C TYR A 211 -21.59 13.39 -7.45
N GLN A 212 -21.63 14.11 -6.34
CA GLN A 212 -22.68 15.10 -6.06
C GLN A 212 -22.61 16.27 -7.04
N GLU A 213 -21.42 16.81 -7.32
CA GLU A 213 -21.26 17.91 -8.28
C GLU A 213 -21.59 17.50 -9.72
N ASN A 214 -21.28 16.26 -10.11
CA ASN A 214 -21.51 15.78 -11.47
C ASN A 214 -22.87 15.10 -11.67
N LYS A 215 -23.76 15.08 -10.65
CA LYS A 215 -25.09 14.46 -10.75
C LYS A 215 -25.94 15.07 -11.86
N ASP A 216 -25.88 16.38 -12.04
CA ASP A 216 -26.66 17.10 -13.07
C ASP A 216 -26.14 16.82 -14.49
N PHE A 217 -24.89 16.38 -14.62
CA PHE A 217 -24.26 16.02 -15.89
C PHE A 217 -24.40 14.53 -16.24
N LEU A 218 -24.67 13.66 -15.25
CA LEU A 218 -24.72 12.20 -15.39
C LEU A 218 -26.13 11.62 -15.57
N ILE A 219 -27.18 12.44 -15.42
CA ILE A 219 -28.60 12.07 -15.57
C ILE A 219 -29.15 12.40 -16.99
N LYS A 220 -28.38 13.06 -17.84
CA LYS A 220 -28.62 13.12 -19.29
C LYS A 220 -27.85 12.01 -20.02
#